data_AF-A0A930FMU4-F1
#
_entry.id   AF-A0A930FMU4-F1
#
_cell.length_a   1.000
_cell.length_b   1.000
_cell.length_c   1.000
_cell.angle_alpha   90.00
_cell.angle_beta   90.00
_cell.angle_gamma   90.00
#
_symmetry.space_group_name_H-M   'P 1'
#
loop_
_entity.id
_entity.type
_entity.pdbx_description
1 polymer ?
#
loop_
_entity_poly.entity_id
_entity_poly.type
_entity_poly.pdbx_seq_one_letter_code
_entity_poly.pdbx_strand_id
1 'polypeptide(L)'
;MKTEFISAKRVIILLLATLFSGSMLLWLPYEAQTNRGIALLILVAILWLTEVIPITITALAVPILSIFLGLVETKPALQHFANPTIFLFFGGFALATSLSVNGLDRYIAHKVLSLARGNLLVAILLLFLVTALLSMGISNTATAAMMIPLGVGLLKGLPYEENKKAYWFVILGITYSSSIGGMGTLVGSPPNAIVSSNLHITFQEWLWYGMPVVAGLLPLTIIFLYFFFRPNLKDAIISPKGEQTHQVATTLGKKQWAAIVIFALTALFWVFSTQINPVLAGLFGLEKIADFDSVIAMTAAILVCVFNVVSWK
;
A
#
# COMPACT_ATOMS: atom_id res chain seq x y z
N MET A 1 4.48 3.18 -22.23
CA MET A 1 4.90 4.51 -21.75
C MET A 1 5.48 5.24 -22.97
N LYS A 2 4.76 6.18 -23.58
CA LYS A 2 5.35 6.99 -24.66
C LYS A 2 6.46 7.83 -24.04
N THR A 3 7.70 7.56 -24.44
CA THR A 3 8.88 8.36 -24.14
C THR A 3 8.78 9.69 -24.89
N GLU A 4 7.87 10.55 -24.45
CA GLU A 4 7.92 11.95 -24.87
C GLU A 4 9.09 12.62 -24.15
N PHE A 5 9.99 13.18 -24.94
CA PHE A 5 11.04 14.09 -24.51
C PHE A 5 10.41 15.21 -23.66
N ILE A 6 11.11 15.70 -22.64
CA ILE A 6 10.58 16.64 -21.64
C ILE A 6 9.84 17.80 -22.33
N SER A 7 8.54 17.97 -22.07
CA SER A 7 7.77 19.05 -22.67
C SER A 7 8.31 20.42 -22.24
N ALA A 8 8.16 21.45 -23.08
CA ALA A 8 8.65 22.80 -22.79
C ALA A 8 8.18 23.31 -21.42
N LYS A 9 6.93 23.00 -21.03
CA LYS A 9 6.37 23.32 -19.71
C LYS A 9 7.16 22.68 -18.56
N ARG A 10 7.56 21.41 -18.70
CA ARG A 10 8.35 20.72 -17.68
C ARG A 10 9.77 21.29 -17.59
N VAL A 11 10.38 21.64 -18.72
CA VAL A 11 11.69 22.33 -18.74
C VAL A 11 11.61 23.67 -17.99
N ILE A 12 10.58 24.47 -18.24
CA ILE A 12 10.39 25.76 -17.55
C ILE A 12 10.27 25.55 -16.04
N ILE A 13 9.44 24.59 -15.58
CA ILE A 13 9.29 24.31 -14.14
C ILE A 13 10.63 23.88 -13.52
N LEU A 14 11.38 23.01 -14.19
CA LEU A 14 12.70 22.58 -13.73
C LEU A 14 13.68 23.74 -13.61
N LEU A 15 13.72 24.63 -14.62
CA LEU A 15 14.58 25.81 -14.61
C LEU A 15 14.19 26.77 -13.49
N LEU A 16 12.89 27.07 -13.34
CA LEU A 16 12.40 27.95 -12.28
C LEU A 16 12.69 27.37 -10.88
N ALA A 17 12.47 26.07 -10.69
CA ALA A 17 12.76 25.40 -9.41
C ALA A 17 14.25 25.45 -9.08
N THR A 18 15.11 25.21 -10.07
CA THR A 18 16.58 25.24 -9.90
C THR A 18 17.09 26.66 -9.64
N LEU A 19 16.58 27.65 -10.37
CA LEU A 19 16.94 29.06 -10.17
C LEU A 19 16.47 29.58 -8.81
N PHE A 20 15.24 29.24 -8.41
CA PHE A 20 14.68 29.63 -7.11
C PHE A 20 15.42 28.97 -5.95
N SER A 21 15.73 27.67 -6.05
CA SER A 21 16.56 26.99 -5.06
C SER A 21 17.99 27.53 -5.05
N GLY A 22 18.58 27.80 -6.21
CA GLY A 22 19.93 28.35 -6.34
C GLY A 22 20.06 29.75 -5.75
N SER A 23 19.03 30.60 -5.86
CA SER A 23 19.05 31.94 -5.26
C SER A 23 19.08 31.88 -3.73
N MET A 24 18.46 30.86 -3.10
CA MET A 24 18.50 30.64 -1.65
C MET A 24 19.94 30.46 -1.11
N LEU A 25 20.87 29.96 -1.94
CA LEU A 25 22.28 29.82 -1.55
C LEU A 25 22.94 31.18 -1.25
N LEU A 26 22.51 32.24 -1.93
CA LEU A 26 23.08 33.58 -1.85
C LEU A 26 22.26 34.51 -0.95
N TRP A 27 20.96 34.27 -0.81
CA TRP A 27 20.02 35.22 -0.23
C TRP A 27 19.64 34.95 1.22
N LEU A 28 19.83 33.72 1.70
CA LEU A 28 19.51 33.35 3.07
C LEU A 28 20.61 33.82 4.05
N PRO A 29 20.26 34.38 5.21
CA PRO A 29 21.21 34.94 6.18
C PRO A 29 21.80 33.88 7.14
N TYR A 30 21.78 32.59 6.77
CA TYR A 30 22.31 31.51 7.61
C TYR A 30 23.72 31.07 7.16
N GLU A 31 24.31 30.16 7.92
CA GLU A 31 25.58 29.52 7.54
C GLU A 31 25.48 28.84 6.18
N ALA A 32 26.60 28.81 5.44
CA ALA A 32 26.64 28.31 4.07
C ALA A 32 26.10 26.87 3.95
N GLN A 33 26.37 26.01 4.93
CA GLN A 33 25.88 24.63 4.96
C GLN A 33 24.35 24.56 5.17
N THR A 34 23.82 25.41 6.04
CA THR A 34 22.37 25.55 6.28
C THR A 34 21.65 26.06 5.03
N ASN A 35 22.19 27.08 4.37
CA ASN A 35 21.65 27.61 3.11
C ASN A 35 21.59 26.53 2.02
N ARG A 36 22.64 25.72 1.89
CA ARG A 36 22.69 24.58 0.96
C ARG A 36 21.64 23.52 1.28
N GLY A 37 21.45 23.20 2.56
CA GLY A 37 20.42 22.27 3.02
C GLY A 37 19.01 22.76 2.69
N ILE A 38 18.71 24.04 2.98
CA ILE A 38 17.40 24.65 2.68
C ILE A 38 17.15 24.72 1.17
N ALA A 39 18.17 25.10 0.39
CA ALA A 39 18.08 25.10 -1.08
C ALA A 39 17.71 23.71 -1.62
N LEU A 40 18.40 22.66 -1.15
CA LEU A 40 18.10 21.28 -1.54
C LEU A 40 16.67 20.87 -1.12
N LEU A 41 16.28 21.18 0.11
CA LEU A 41 14.93 20.88 0.64
C LEU A 41 13.84 21.50 -0.24
N ILE A 42 13.96 22.80 -0.55
CA ILE A 42 12.99 23.52 -1.40
C ILE A 42 12.97 22.93 -2.80
N LEU A 43 14.13 22.63 -3.39
CA LEU A 43 14.20 22.02 -4.72
C LEU A 43 13.44 20.69 -4.74
N VAL A 44 13.75 19.80 -3.81
CA VAL A 44 13.11 18.48 -3.71
C VAL A 44 11.60 18.62 -3.46
N ALA A 45 11.18 19.56 -2.61
CA ALA A 45 9.77 19.83 -2.35
C ALA A 45 9.03 20.28 -3.62
N ILE A 46 9.60 21.21 -4.40
CA ILE A 46 9.00 21.64 -5.68
C ILE A 46 8.93 20.47 -6.66
N LEU A 47 9.99 19.67 -6.79
CA LEU A 47 10.04 18.54 -7.72
C LEU A 47 9.02 17.45 -7.36
N TRP A 48 8.84 17.13 -6.08
CA TRP A 48 7.84 16.16 -5.63
C TRP A 48 6.40 16.68 -5.72
N LEU A 49 6.14 17.94 -5.35
CA LEU A 49 4.77 18.50 -5.40
C LEU A 49 4.29 18.73 -6.84
N THR A 50 5.20 19.09 -7.75
CA THR A 50 4.84 19.33 -9.16
C THR A 50 4.86 18.08 -10.01
N GLU A 51 5.51 17.00 -9.54
CA GLU A 51 5.78 15.76 -10.29
C GLU A 51 6.30 16.03 -11.72
N VAL A 52 7.08 17.10 -11.89
CA VAL A 52 7.63 17.52 -13.20
C VAL A 52 8.54 16.44 -13.79
N ILE A 53 9.23 15.71 -12.92
CA ILE A 53 9.93 14.46 -13.17
C ILE A 53 9.36 13.40 -12.21
N PRO A 54 9.44 12.10 -12.56
CA PRO A 54 8.89 11.04 -11.70
C PRO A 54 9.49 11.08 -10.29
N ILE A 55 8.66 10.85 -9.26
CA ILE A 55 9.04 10.91 -7.84
C ILE A 55 10.32 10.09 -7.54
N THR A 56 10.45 8.92 -8.17
CA THR A 56 11.64 8.05 -8.06
C THR A 56 12.90 8.68 -8.64
N ILE A 57 12.80 9.39 -9.77
CA ILE A 57 13.95 10.10 -10.37
C ILE A 57 14.38 11.25 -9.47
N THR A 58 13.44 12.00 -8.90
CA THR A 58 13.74 13.01 -7.88
C THR A 58 14.46 12.37 -6.67
N ALA A 59 13.97 11.24 -6.17
CA ALA A 59 14.58 10.53 -5.03
C ALA A 59 16.02 10.06 -5.32
N LEU A 60 16.30 9.60 -6.55
CA LEU A 60 17.67 9.24 -6.99
C LEU A 60 18.58 10.48 -7.15
N ALA A 61 18.01 11.64 -7.46
CA ALA A 61 18.77 12.88 -7.57
C ALA A 61 19.19 13.44 -6.20
N VAL A 62 18.40 13.23 -5.13
CA VAL A 62 18.70 13.70 -3.76
C VAL A 62 20.13 13.40 -3.30
N PRO A 63 20.61 12.14 -3.27
CA PRO A 63 21.97 11.82 -2.83
C PRO A 63 23.04 12.45 -3.74
N ILE A 64 22.78 12.55 -5.04
CA ILE A 64 23.72 13.14 -6.00
C ILE A 64 23.87 14.63 -5.73
N LEU A 65 22.75 15.34 -5.59
CA LEU A 65 22.72 16.77 -5.29
C LEU A 65 23.29 17.08 -3.92
N SER A 66 23.02 16.24 -2.90
CA SER A 66 23.59 16.45 -1.56
C SER A 66 25.11 16.32 -1.54
N ILE A 67 25.69 15.41 -2.33
CA ILE A 67 27.14 15.27 -2.52
C ILE A 67 27.72 16.51 -3.23
N PHE A 68 27.11 16.95 -4.34
CA PHE A 68 27.59 18.12 -5.08
C PHE A 68 27.49 19.43 -4.29
N LEU A 69 26.52 19.53 -3.38
CA LEU A 69 26.40 20.65 -2.45
C LEU A 69 27.38 20.53 -1.27
N GLY A 70 28.11 19.42 -1.13
CA GLY A 70 29.03 19.17 -0.02
C GLY A 70 28.30 19.01 1.33
N LEU A 71 27.07 18.49 1.32
CA LEU A 71 26.28 18.25 2.53
C LEU A 71 26.60 16.90 3.17
N VAL A 72 26.85 15.87 2.36
CA VAL A 72 27.06 14.48 2.80
C VAL A 72 28.06 13.80 1.87
N GLU A 73 28.89 12.90 2.42
CA GLU A 73 29.79 12.06 1.62
C GLU A 73 29.04 10.97 0.83
N THR A 74 29.68 10.43 -0.22
CA THR A 74 29.05 9.48 -1.14
C THR A 74 28.51 8.22 -0.46
N LYS A 75 29.30 7.60 0.42
CA LYS A 75 28.90 6.36 1.11
C LYS A 75 27.67 6.56 2.00
N PRO A 76 27.65 7.50 2.97
CA PRO A 76 26.47 7.72 3.80
C PRO A 76 25.24 8.17 3.00
N ALA A 77 25.41 8.97 1.94
CA ALA A 77 24.29 9.38 1.09
C ALA A 77 23.60 8.20 0.39
N LEU A 78 24.36 7.22 -0.10
CA LEU A 78 23.82 6.05 -0.82
C LEU A 78 23.36 4.92 0.12
N GLN A 79 23.89 4.83 1.34
CA GLN A 79 23.51 3.80 2.32
C GLN A 79 22.01 3.84 2.69
N HIS A 80 21.36 5.00 2.57
CA HIS A 80 19.92 5.13 2.82
C HIS A 80 19.03 4.24 1.93
N PHE A 81 19.50 3.85 0.73
CA PHE A 81 18.76 2.92 -0.14
C PHE A 81 18.79 1.46 0.35
N ALA A 82 19.64 1.14 1.34
CA ALA A 82 19.72 -0.16 1.97
C ALA A 82 19.08 -0.16 3.38
N ASN A 83 18.17 0.77 3.67
CA ASN A 83 17.44 0.80 4.93
C ASN A 83 16.58 -0.48 5.10
N PRO A 84 16.58 -1.14 6.27
CA PRO A 84 15.82 -2.36 6.52
C PRO A 84 14.32 -2.25 6.20
N THR A 85 13.69 -1.09 6.42
CA THR A 85 12.28 -0.85 6.10
C THR A 85 12.00 -1.00 4.59
N ILE A 86 12.97 -0.74 3.71
CA ILE A 86 12.83 -1.00 2.27
C ILE A 86 12.71 -2.51 2.01
N PHE A 87 13.47 -3.33 2.73
CA PHE A 87 13.41 -4.79 2.65
C PHE A 87 12.15 -5.38 3.31
N LEU A 88 11.64 -4.76 4.39
CA LEU A 88 10.32 -5.04 4.94
C LEU A 88 9.23 -4.91 3.86
N PHE A 89 9.25 -3.79 3.12
CA PHE A 89 8.32 -3.54 2.02
C PHE A 89 8.50 -4.50 0.87
N PHE A 90 9.74 -4.79 0.49
CA PHE A 90 10.05 -5.77 -0.54
C PHE A 90 9.44 -7.14 -0.23
N GLY A 91 9.61 -7.65 0.99
CA GLY A 91 9.00 -8.90 1.41
C GLY A 91 7.47 -8.84 1.45
N GLY A 92 6.91 -7.71 1.89
CA GLY A 92 5.49 -7.42 1.80
C GLY A 92 4.94 -7.49 0.37
N PHE A 93 5.64 -6.90 -0.60
CA PHE A 93 5.27 -6.97 -2.02
C PHE A 93 5.37 -8.38 -2.59
N ALA A 94 6.39 -9.15 -2.21
CA ALA A 94 6.51 -10.55 -2.62
C ALA A 94 5.33 -11.38 -2.10
N LEU A 95 4.93 -11.18 -0.84
CA LEU A 95 3.74 -11.80 -0.23
C LEU A 95 2.46 -11.38 -0.95
N ALA A 96 2.24 -10.07 -1.15
CA ALA A 96 1.09 -9.53 -1.87
C ALA A 96 0.95 -10.14 -3.27
N THR A 97 2.07 -10.19 -4.01
CA THR A 97 2.12 -10.73 -5.37
C THR A 97 1.81 -12.23 -5.36
N SER A 98 2.29 -12.97 -4.36
CA SER A 98 1.98 -14.39 -4.20
C SER A 98 0.47 -14.65 -4.03
N LEU A 99 -0.25 -13.77 -3.32
CA LEU A 99 -1.70 -13.87 -3.18
C LEU A 99 -2.40 -13.57 -4.51
N SER A 100 -1.98 -12.51 -5.21
CA SER A 100 -2.65 -12.06 -6.42
C SER A 100 -2.44 -12.96 -7.63
N VAL A 101 -1.20 -13.41 -7.88
CA VAL A 101 -0.89 -14.32 -9.00
C VAL A 101 -1.58 -15.67 -8.85
N ASN A 102 -1.79 -16.13 -7.62
CA ASN A 102 -2.52 -17.37 -7.34
C ASN A 102 -4.05 -17.17 -7.24
N GLY A 103 -4.57 -15.96 -7.49
CA GLY A 103 -6.00 -15.64 -7.44
C GLY A 103 -6.64 -15.80 -6.05
N LEU A 104 -5.83 -15.78 -4.98
CA LEU A 104 -6.30 -15.92 -3.61
C LEU A 104 -7.07 -14.69 -3.15
N ASP A 105 -6.65 -13.52 -3.58
CA ASP A 105 -7.34 -12.25 -3.38
C ASP A 105 -8.81 -12.32 -3.85
N ARG A 106 -9.04 -12.82 -5.08
CA ARG A 106 -10.37 -13.05 -5.65
C ARG A 106 -11.12 -14.17 -4.92
N TYR A 107 -10.44 -15.26 -4.60
CA TYR A 107 -11.05 -16.38 -3.86
C TYR A 107 -11.60 -15.92 -2.50
N ILE A 108 -10.80 -15.17 -1.74
CA ILE A 108 -11.20 -14.62 -0.42
C ILE A 108 -12.38 -13.67 -0.60
N ALA A 109 -12.33 -12.77 -1.58
CA ALA A 109 -13.42 -11.84 -1.84
C ALA A 109 -14.74 -12.53 -2.15
N HIS A 110 -14.74 -13.52 -3.06
CA HIS A 110 -15.95 -14.28 -3.38
C HIS A 110 -16.47 -15.10 -2.20
N LYS A 111 -15.57 -15.72 -1.41
CA LYS A 111 -15.96 -16.53 -0.25
C LYS A 111 -16.62 -15.68 0.83
N VAL A 112 -16.06 -14.51 1.14
CA VAL A 112 -16.67 -13.60 2.12
C VAL A 112 -17.98 -13.04 1.60
N LEU A 113 -18.05 -12.69 0.31
CA LEU A 113 -19.28 -12.19 -0.31
C LEU A 113 -20.42 -13.21 -0.32
N SER A 114 -20.11 -14.51 -0.39
CA SER A 114 -21.11 -15.59 -0.28
C SER A 114 -21.86 -15.60 1.07
N LEU A 115 -21.29 -14.98 2.10
CA LEU A 115 -21.93 -14.82 3.41
C LEU A 115 -23.12 -13.84 3.37
N ALA A 116 -23.25 -13.02 2.33
CA ALA A 116 -24.34 -12.07 2.19
C ALA A 116 -25.72 -12.73 1.97
N ARG A 117 -25.76 -14.02 1.59
CA ARG A 117 -26.99 -14.83 1.43
C ARG A 117 -28.13 -14.13 0.70
N GLY A 118 -27.81 -13.36 -0.34
CA GLY A 118 -28.79 -12.67 -1.18
C GLY A 118 -29.22 -11.27 -0.71
N ASN A 119 -28.64 -10.72 0.36
CA ASN A 119 -28.89 -9.33 0.79
C ASN A 119 -27.85 -8.36 0.20
N LEU A 120 -28.29 -7.40 -0.66
CA LEU A 120 -27.39 -6.46 -1.34
C LEU A 120 -26.71 -5.49 -0.37
N LEU A 121 -27.48 -5.02 0.62
CA LEU A 121 -27.01 -4.40 1.87
C LEU A 121 -25.69 -4.99 2.36
N VAL A 122 -25.84 -6.23 2.82
CA VAL A 122 -24.77 -6.99 3.46
C VAL A 122 -23.64 -7.29 2.48
N ALA A 123 -23.96 -7.58 1.22
CA ALA A 123 -22.97 -7.82 0.18
C ALA A 123 -22.03 -6.62 -0.02
N ILE A 124 -22.58 -5.41 -0.11
CA ILE A 124 -21.79 -4.18 -0.27
C ILE A 124 -20.95 -3.89 0.98
N LEU A 125 -21.52 -4.04 2.18
CA LEU A 125 -20.77 -3.82 3.43
C LEU A 125 -19.62 -4.83 3.60
N LEU A 126 -19.87 -6.10 3.27
CA LEU A 126 -18.83 -7.13 3.24
C LEU A 126 -17.76 -6.82 2.18
N LEU A 127 -18.17 -6.30 1.01
CA LEU A 127 -17.23 -5.88 -0.02
C LEU A 127 -16.30 -4.77 0.48
N PHE A 128 -16.83 -3.76 1.18
CA PHE A 128 -16.02 -2.70 1.79
C PHE A 128 -15.04 -3.25 2.85
N LEU A 129 -15.53 -4.13 3.74
CA LEU A 129 -14.70 -4.77 4.75
C LEU A 129 -13.56 -5.59 4.13
N VAL A 130 -13.87 -6.44 3.15
CA VAL A 130 -12.87 -7.25 2.44
C VAL A 130 -11.88 -6.34 1.72
N THR A 131 -12.35 -5.26 1.09
CA THR A 131 -11.48 -4.30 0.42
C THR A 131 -10.47 -3.73 1.42
N ALA A 132 -10.91 -3.30 2.59
CA ALA A 132 -10.01 -2.79 3.62
C ALA A 132 -9.01 -3.85 4.10
N LEU A 133 -9.48 -5.08 4.38
CA LEU A 133 -8.62 -6.18 4.85
C LEU A 133 -7.57 -6.60 3.82
N LEU A 134 -7.94 -6.70 2.55
CA LEU A 134 -7.00 -7.01 1.47
C LEU A 134 -5.97 -5.88 1.28
N SER A 135 -6.39 -4.63 1.42
CA SER A 135 -5.51 -3.47 1.28
C SER A 135 -4.44 -3.36 2.38
N MET A 136 -4.63 -4.02 3.52
CA MET A 136 -3.60 -4.11 4.57
C MET A 136 -2.37 -4.90 4.14
N GLY A 137 -2.51 -5.86 3.23
CA GLY A 137 -1.43 -6.75 2.81
C GLY A 137 -1.03 -6.62 1.34
N ILE A 138 -1.83 -5.93 0.53
CA ILE A 138 -1.60 -5.72 -0.90
C ILE A 138 -1.30 -4.22 -1.13
N SER A 139 -1.65 -3.69 -2.31
CA SER A 139 -1.56 -2.27 -2.66
C SER A 139 -2.96 -1.69 -2.74
N ASN A 140 -3.12 -0.45 -2.30
CA ASN A 140 -4.40 0.26 -2.36
C ASN A 140 -4.92 0.34 -3.80
N THR A 141 -4.07 0.76 -4.73
CA THR A 141 -4.46 0.88 -6.15
C THR A 141 -4.83 -0.47 -6.75
N ALA A 142 -4.06 -1.53 -6.45
CA ALA A 142 -4.34 -2.88 -6.96
C ALA A 142 -5.65 -3.44 -6.36
N THR A 143 -5.87 -3.26 -5.06
CA THR A 143 -7.07 -3.72 -4.36
C THR A 143 -8.30 -3.01 -4.89
N ALA A 144 -8.27 -1.68 -5.05
CA ALA A 144 -9.37 -0.93 -5.65
C ALA A 144 -9.66 -1.37 -7.09
N ALA A 145 -8.64 -1.50 -7.94
CA ALA A 145 -8.78 -1.93 -9.33
C ALA A 145 -9.41 -3.34 -9.45
N MET A 146 -9.08 -4.24 -8.51
CA MET A 146 -9.68 -5.57 -8.45
C MET A 146 -11.13 -5.54 -7.94
N MET A 147 -11.43 -4.75 -6.91
CA MET A 147 -12.71 -4.79 -6.21
C MET A 147 -13.82 -3.99 -6.92
N ILE A 148 -13.48 -2.92 -7.64
CA ILE A 148 -14.46 -2.10 -8.38
C ILE A 148 -15.31 -2.96 -9.36
N PRO A 149 -14.72 -3.80 -10.23
CA PRO A 149 -15.50 -4.69 -11.09
C PRO A 149 -16.46 -5.62 -10.32
N LEU A 150 -16.05 -6.15 -9.16
CA LEU A 150 -16.90 -6.98 -8.30
C LEU A 150 -18.07 -6.17 -7.75
N GLY A 151 -17.81 -4.96 -7.27
CA GLY A 151 -18.85 -4.06 -6.76
C GLY A 151 -19.85 -3.61 -7.81
N VAL A 152 -19.37 -3.25 -9.00
CA VAL A 152 -20.25 -2.93 -10.14
C VAL A 152 -21.05 -4.16 -10.58
N GLY A 153 -20.43 -5.35 -10.52
CA GLY A 153 -21.10 -6.63 -10.76
C GLY A 153 -22.31 -6.87 -9.87
N LEU A 154 -22.23 -6.48 -8.59
CA LEU A 154 -23.36 -6.58 -7.63
C LEU A 154 -24.54 -5.68 -8.01
N LEU A 155 -24.31 -4.60 -8.75
CA LEU A 155 -25.32 -3.61 -9.13
C LEU A 155 -25.90 -3.85 -10.53
N LYS A 156 -25.46 -4.88 -11.27
CA LYS A 156 -25.91 -5.12 -12.66
C LYS A 156 -27.42 -5.24 -12.84
N GLY A 157 -28.16 -5.67 -11.81
CA GLY A 157 -29.63 -5.74 -11.83
C GLY A 157 -30.34 -4.39 -11.62
N LEU A 158 -29.61 -3.32 -11.34
CA LEU A 158 -30.13 -1.96 -11.12
C LEU A 158 -29.79 -1.07 -12.33
N PRO A 159 -30.80 -0.54 -13.05
CA PRO A 159 -30.58 0.40 -14.14
C PRO A 159 -29.75 1.60 -13.67
N TYR A 160 -28.64 1.85 -14.37
CA TYR A 160 -27.68 2.88 -13.97
C TYR A 160 -28.32 4.28 -13.90
N GLU A 161 -29.13 4.65 -14.89
CA GLU A 161 -29.72 5.99 -14.97
C GLU A 161 -30.59 6.34 -13.76
N GLU A 162 -31.31 5.35 -13.22
CA GLU A 162 -32.18 5.50 -12.06
C GLU A 162 -31.42 5.34 -10.73
N ASN A 163 -30.28 4.65 -10.73
CA ASN A 163 -29.56 4.23 -9.53
C ASN A 163 -28.12 4.78 -9.43
N LYS A 164 -27.78 5.88 -10.11
CA LYS A 164 -26.42 6.47 -10.12
C LYS A 164 -25.80 6.60 -8.74
N LYS A 165 -26.60 6.97 -7.73
CA LYS A 165 -26.13 7.12 -6.35
C LYS A 165 -25.66 5.80 -5.72
N ALA A 166 -26.28 4.67 -6.07
CA ALA A 166 -25.83 3.35 -5.63
C ALA A 166 -24.48 2.97 -6.24
N TYR A 167 -24.28 3.26 -7.54
CA TYR A 167 -23.00 3.05 -8.21
C TYR A 167 -21.88 3.90 -7.58
N TRP A 168 -22.13 5.19 -7.35
CA TRP A 168 -21.15 6.06 -6.68
C TRP A 168 -20.87 5.65 -5.24
N PHE A 169 -21.90 5.24 -4.49
CA PHE A 169 -21.74 4.70 -3.14
C PHE A 169 -20.79 3.49 -3.12
N VAL A 170 -20.97 2.54 -4.05
CA VAL A 170 -20.13 1.34 -4.12
C VAL A 170 -18.71 1.67 -4.61
N ILE A 171 -18.57 2.43 -5.70
CA ILE A 171 -17.25 2.76 -6.26
C ILE A 171 -16.43 3.56 -5.24
N LEU A 172 -17.00 4.63 -4.68
CA LEU A 172 -16.30 5.45 -3.68
C LEU A 172 -16.08 4.68 -2.38
N GLY A 173 -17.05 3.88 -1.95
CA GLY A 173 -16.90 3.03 -0.78
C GLY A 173 -15.73 2.06 -0.91
N ILE A 174 -15.53 1.44 -2.08
CA ILE A 174 -14.36 0.59 -2.35
C ILE A 174 -13.08 1.42 -2.34
N THR A 175 -13.02 2.56 -3.05
CA THR A 175 -11.78 3.35 -3.11
C THR A 175 -11.37 3.88 -1.74
N TYR A 176 -12.33 4.35 -0.93
CA TYR A 176 -12.04 4.77 0.43
C TYR A 176 -11.69 3.61 1.34
N SER A 177 -12.41 2.48 1.27
CA SER A 177 -12.09 1.30 2.08
C SER A 177 -10.69 0.78 1.80
N SER A 178 -10.24 0.82 0.53
CA SER A 178 -8.88 0.44 0.17
C SER A 178 -7.85 1.41 0.77
N SER A 179 -8.03 2.71 0.62
CA SER A 179 -7.13 3.70 1.23
C SER A 179 -7.08 3.60 2.76
N ILE A 180 -8.23 3.38 3.40
CA ILE A 180 -8.33 3.21 4.86
C ILE A 180 -7.64 1.92 5.29
N GLY A 181 -7.93 0.80 4.62
CA GLY A 181 -7.30 -0.49 4.90
C GLY A 181 -5.78 -0.44 4.85
N GLY A 182 -5.20 0.28 3.88
CA GLY A 182 -3.75 0.47 3.76
C GLY A 182 -3.09 1.18 4.95
N MET A 183 -3.85 1.86 5.81
CA MET A 183 -3.33 2.45 7.05
C MET A 183 -3.19 1.43 8.19
N GLY A 184 -3.81 0.25 8.08
CA GLY A 184 -3.88 -0.74 9.16
C GLY A 184 -2.54 -1.37 9.55
N THR A 185 -1.61 -1.51 8.60
CA THR A 185 -0.32 -2.20 8.80
C THR A 185 0.83 -1.41 8.21
N LEU A 186 2.07 -1.74 8.59
CA LEU A 186 3.24 -1.09 8.02
C LEU A 186 3.39 -1.31 6.52
N VAL A 187 3.02 -2.47 6.00
CA VAL A 187 3.20 -2.83 4.58
C VAL A 187 2.12 -2.22 3.67
N GLY A 188 0.95 -1.86 4.21
CA GLY A 188 -0.19 -1.44 3.41
C GLY A 188 0.03 -0.16 2.58
N SER A 189 0.87 0.77 3.03
CA SER A 189 1.16 1.99 2.26
C SER A 189 2.54 2.60 2.53
N PRO A 190 3.19 3.23 1.51
CA PRO A 190 4.51 3.84 1.68
C PRO A 190 4.65 4.89 2.81
N PRO A 191 3.63 5.75 3.09
CA PRO A 191 3.73 6.68 4.23
C PRO A 191 3.98 5.98 5.57
N ASN A 192 3.37 4.80 5.79
CA ASN A 192 3.58 4.02 7.01
C ASN A 192 5.04 3.56 7.13
N ALA A 193 5.63 3.16 6.00
CA ALA A 193 7.07 2.84 5.89
C ALA A 193 7.94 4.01 6.34
N ILE A 194 7.65 5.20 5.80
CA ILE A 194 8.45 6.39 6.06
C ILE A 194 8.40 6.73 7.54
N VAL A 195 7.23 6.63 8.17
CA VAL A 195 7.10 6.84 9.62
C VAL A 195 7.90 5.78 10.39
N SER A 196 7.76 4.49 10.05
CA SER A 196 8.52 3.41 10.68
C SER A 196 10.03 3.57 10.53
N SER A 197 10.53 3.99 9.36
CA SER A 197 11.97 4.16 9.12
C SER A 197 12.57 5.33 9.90
N ASN A 198 11.78 6.38 10.16
CA ASN A 198 12.25 7.58 10.87
C ASN A 198 12.04 7.51 12.39
N LEU A 199 10.98 6.81 12.84
CA LEU A 199 10.66 6.67 14.26
C LEU A 199 11.03 5.30 14.84
N HIS A 200 11.59 4.40 14.02
CA HIS A 200 11.97 3.03 14.39
C HIS A 200 10.83 2.21 15.02
N ILE A 201 9.59 2.44 14.52
CA ILE A 201 8.39 1.74 14.98
C ILE A 201 8.34 0.34 14.36
N THR A 202 8.20 -0.67 15.21
CA THR A 202 8.03 -2.08 14.80
C THR A 202 6.67 -2.35 14.19
N PHE A 203 6.51 -3.46 13.48
CA PHE A 203 5.22 -3.86 12.91
C PHE A 203 4.14 -4.00 13.97
N GLN A 204 4.46 -4.64 15.10
CA GLN A 204 3.53 -4.86 16.19
C GLN A 204 3.10 -3.53 16.84
N GLU A 205 4.02 -2.59 17.05
CA GLU A 205 3.68 -1.26 17.57
C GLU A 205 2.76 -0.51 16.61
N TRP A 206 3.02 -0.58 15.30
CA TRP A 206 2.15 0.06 14.31
C TRP A 206 0.72 -0.45 14.37
N LEU A 207 0.49 -1.75 14.61
CA LEU A 207 -0.87 -2.30 14.69
C LEU A 207 -1.71 -1.60 15.76
N TRP A 208 -1.10 -1.18 16.87
CA TRP A 208 -1.79 -0.42 17.93
C TRP A 208 -2.19 1.00 17.50
N TYR A 209 -1.59 1.56 16.45
CA TYR A 209 -1.99 2.82 15.86
C TYR A 209 -2.92 2.62 14.65
N GLY A 210 -2.53 1.77 13.71
CA GLY A 210 -3.23 1.55 12.44
C GLY A 210 -4.58 0.86 12.61
N MET A 211 -4.67 -0.20 13.41
CA MET A 211 -5.91 -0.96 13.54
C MET A 211 -7.05 -0.15 14.18
N PRO A 212 -6.82 0.65 15.25
CA PRO A 212 -7.85 1.55 15.77
C PRO A 212 -8.30 2.60 14.76
N VAL A 213 -7.37 3.15 13.96
CA VAL A 213 -7.72 4.11 12.90
C VAL A 213 -8.62 3.45 11.85
N VAL A 214 -8.30 2.24 11.39
CA VAL A 214 -9.16 1.50 10.46
C VAL A 214 -10.53 1.20 11.09
N ALA A 215 -10.54 0.71 12.32
CA ALA A 215 -11.77 0.33 13.02
C ALA A 215 -12.71 1.52 13.26
N GLY A 216 -12.19 2.73 13.47
CA GLY A 216 -12.98 3.95 13.63
C GLY A 216 -13.35 4.60 12.30
N LEU A 217 -12.37 4.77 11.40
CA LEU A 217 -12.56 5.55 10.18
C LEU A 217 -13.37 4.81 9.12
N LEU A 218 -13.22 3.48 9.01
CA LEU A 218 -13.97 2.71 8.00
C LEU A 218 -15.49 2.79 8.23
N PRO A 219 -16.05 2.51 9.43
CA PRO A 219 -17.47 2.71 9.68
C PRO A 219 -17.91 4.17 9.50
N LEU A 220 -17.10 5.13 9.95
CA LEU A 220 -17.42 6.56 9.82
C LEU A 220 -17.57 6.96 8.35
N THR A 221 -16.64 6.54 7.49
CA THR A 221 -16.71 6.79 6.06
C THR A 221 -17.90 6.09 5.41
N ILE A 222 -18.19 4.84 5.77
CA ILE A 222 -19.36 4.11 5.24
C ILE A 222 -20.66 4.82 5.63
N ILE A 223 -20.78 5.23 6.90
CA ILE A 223 -21.94 5.97 7.42
C ILE A 223 -22.10 7.29 6.66
N PHE A 224 -21.02 8.06 6.52
CA PHE A 224 -21.02 9.31 5.77
C PHE A 224 -21.49 9.11 4.32
N LEU A 225 -20.89 8.15 3.60
CA LEU A 225 -21.26 7.83 2.22
C LEU A 225 -22.71 7.37 2.11
N TYR A 226 -23.19 6.56 3.06
CA TYR A 226 -24.57 6.08 3.09
C TYR A 226 -25.56 7.23 3.24
N PHE A 227 -25.30 8.18 4.16
CA PHE A 227 -26.16 9.34 4.37
C PHE A 227 -26.11 10.35 3.22
N PHE A 228 -24.95 10.52 2.59
CA PHE A 228 -24.76 11.45 1.48
C PHE A 228 -25.42 10.93 0.20
N PHE A 229 -25.19 9.67 -0.17
CA PHE A 229 -25.71 9.10 -1.41
C PHE A 229 -27.14 8.55 -1.25
N ARG A 230 -27.55 8.10 -0.06
CA ARG A 230 -28.86 7.45 0.19
C ARG A 230 -29.19 6.42 -0.89
N PRO A 231 -28.36 5.39 -1.08
CA PRO A 231 -28.49 4.47 -2.20
C PRO A 231 -29.82 3.71 -2.11
N ASN A 232 -30.58 3.66 -3.21
CA ASN A 232 -31.75 2.77 -3.28
C ASN A 232 -31.28 1.34 -3.55
N LEU A 233 -31.40 0.47 -2.55
CA LEU A 233 -30.91 -0.92 -2.59
C LEU A 233 -32.04 -1.95 -2.42
N LYS A 234 -33.30 -1.50 -2.47
CA LYS A 234 -34.48 -2.32 -2.11
C LYS A 234 -34.92 -3.29 -3.22
N ASP A 235 -34.64 -2.97 -4.48
CA ASP A 235 -35.18 -3.68 -5.65
C ASP A 235 -34.19 -4.68 -6.28
N ALA A 236 -33.00 -4.81 -5.69
CA ALA A 236 -31.97 -5.69 -6.22
C ALA A 236 -32.20 -7.14 -5.77
N ILE A 237 -32.81 -7.94 -6.64
CA ILE A 237 -32.71 -9.39 -6.55
C ILE A 237 -31.26 -9.74 -6.87
N ILE A 238 -30.47 -10.11 -5.85
CA ILE A 238 -29.20 -10.80 -6.10
C ILE A 238 -29.58 -12.13 -6.72
N SER A 239 -29.47 -12.23 -8.04
CA SER A 239 -29.53 -13.53 -8.70
C SER A 239 -28.41 -14.39 -8.09
N PRO A 240 -28.72 -15.55 -7.48
CA PRO A 240 -27.71 -16.43 -6.89
C PRO A 240 -26.73 -17.00 -7.93
N LYS A 241 -26.99 -16.75 -9.22
CA LYS A 241 -26.15 -17.07 -10.35
C LYS A 241 -25.79 -15.78 -11.06
N GLY A 242 -24.72 -15.13 -10.60
CA GLY A 242 -24.02 -14.16 -11.41
C GLY A 242 -23.42 -14.88 -12.63
N GLU A 243 -24.17 -14.93 -13.73
CA GLU A 243 -23.60 -15.23 -15.04
C GLU A 243 -22.47 -14.23 -15.27
N GLN A 244 -21.26 -14.77 -15.47
CA GLN A 244 -19.95 -14.09 -15.52
C GLN A 244 -19.24 -13.83 -14.17
N THR A 245 -19.45 -14.67 -13.17
CA THR A 245 -18.40 -14.85 -12.17
C THR A 245 -17.28 -15.63 -12.85
N HIS A 246 -16.07 -15.08 -12.96
CA HIS A 246 -14.88 -15.89 -13.23
C HIS A 246 -15.01 -17.18 -12.41
N GLN A 247 -14.87 -18.35 -13.02
CA GLN A 247 -14.96 -19.63 -12.31
C GLN A 247 -13.90 -19.63 -11.20
N VAL A 248 -14.28 -19.17 -10.01
CA VAL A 248 -13.42 -19.22 -8.84
C VAL A 248 -13.40 -20.68 -8.45
N ALA A 249 -12.20 -21.27 -8.49
CA ALA A 249 -12.01 -22.66 -8.15
C ALA A 249 -12.66 -22.95 -6.78
N THR A 250 -13.51 -23.97 -6.74
CA THR A 250 -14.20 -24.38 -5.50
C THR A 250 -13.21 -24.98 -4.49
N THR A 251 -12.05 -25.44 -4.97
CA THR A 251 -10.99 -26.07 -4.19
C THR A 251 -9.66 -25.35 -4.37
N LEU A 252 -8.90 -25.25 -3.27
CA LEU A 252 -7.59 -24.59 -3.27
C LEU A 252 -6.50 -25.57 -3.72
N GLY A 253 -5.68 -25.17 -4.67
CA GLY A 253 -4.51 -25.92 -5.13
C GLY A 253 -3.34 -25.86 -4.14
N LYS A 254 -2.32 -26.68 -4.38
CA LYS A 254 -1.11 -26.74 -3.52
C LYS A 254 -0.40 -25.38 -3.37
N LYS A 255 -0.24 -24.63 -4.47
CA LYS A 255 0.39 -23.30 -4.46
C LYS A 255 -0.40 -22.27 -3.67
N GLN A 256 -1.73 -22.30 -3.80
CA GLN A 256 -2.64 -21.44 -3.04
C GLN A 256 -2.56 -21.73 -1.53
N TRP A 257 -2.54 -23.01 -1.14
CA TRP A 257 -2.31 -23.38 0.26
C TRP A 257 -0.95 -22.94 0.78
N ALA A 258 0.13 -23.13 0.00
CA ALA A 258 1.45 -22.67 0.38
C ALA A 258 1.50 -21.14 0.57
N ALA A 259 0.90 -20.36 -0.33
CA ALA A 259 0.75 -18.91 -0.16
C ALA A 259 0.03 -18.53 1.14
N ILE A 260 -1.12 -19.16 1.42
CA ILE A 260 -1.90 -18.90 2.65
C ILE A 260 -1.06 -19.20 3.89
N VAL A 261 -0.37 -20.35 3.92
CA VAL A 261 0.45 -20.77 5.05
C VAL A 261 1.62 -19.81 5.26
N ILE A 262 2.35 -19.47 4.21
CA ILE A 262 3.49 -18.53 4.30
C ILE A 262 3.01 -17.16 4.76
N PHE A 263 1.89 -16.67 4.23
CA PHE A 263 1.30 -15.40 4.64
C PHE A 263 0.86 -15.42 6.11
N ALA A 264 0.15 -16.46 6.53
CA ALA A 264 -0.34 -16.60 7.91
C ALA A 264 0.81 -16.70 8.92
N LEU A 265 1.86 -17.47 8.59
CA LEU A 265 3.07 -17.56 9.42
C LEU A 265 3.80 -16.22 9.50
N THR A 266 3.96 -15.52 8.37
CA THR A 266 4.60 -14.20 8.35
C THR A 266 3.81 -13.20 9.21
N ALA A 267 2.49 -13.14 9.03
CA ALA A 267 1.63 -12.27 9.82
C ALA A 267 1.71 -12.59 11.32
N LEU A 268 1.73 -13.88 11.69
CA LEU A 268 1.90 -14.31 13.07
C LEU A 268 3.24 -13.82 13.66
N PHE A 269 4.33 -13.98 12.90
CA PHE A 269 5.66 -13.54 13.33
C PHE A 269 5.75 -12.03 13.48
N TRP A 270 5.11 -11.25 12.60
CA TRP A 270 5.03 -9.80 12.71
C TRP A 270 4.16 -9.32 13.89
N VAL A 271 3.03 -9.99 14.15
CA VAL A 271 2.14 -9.65 15.28
C VAL A 271 2.82 -9.90 16.63
N PHE A 272 3.63 -10.94 16.71
CA PHE A 272 4.34 -11.34 17.93
C PHE A 272 5.84 -11.06 17.84
N SER A 273 6.27 -10.08 17.02
CA SER A 273 7.69 -9.86 16.72
C SER A 273 8.49 -9.51 17.96
N THR A 274 7.91 -8.75 18.90
CA THR A 274 8.58 -8.38 20.14
C THR A 274 8.78 -9.55 21.10
N GLN A 275 7.86 -10.53 21.09
CA GLN A 275 7.95 -11.72 21.94
C GLN A 275 8.80 -12.83 21.30
N ILE A 276 8.77 -12.96 19.98
CA ILE A 276 9.48 -14.01 19.24
C ILE A 276 10.97 -13.66 19.08
N ASN A 277 11.32 -12.37 18.91
CA ASN A 277 12.70 -11.96 18.66
C ASN A 277 13.68 -12.44 19.76
N PRO A 278 13.43 -12.22 21.08
CA PRO A 278 14.35 -12.70 22.12
C PRO A 278 14.51 -14.22 22.14
N VAL A 279 13.43 -14.96 21.88
CA VAL A 279 13.45 -16.44 21.86
C VAL A 279 14.31 -16.95 20.70
N LEU A 280 14.10 -16.42 19.49
CA LEU A 280 14.89 -16.82 18.32
C LEU A 280 16.35 -16.34 18.44
N ALA A 281 16.57 -15.12 18.91
CA ALA A 281 17.92 -14.60 19.13
C ALA A 281 18.70 -15.50 20.09
N GLY A 282 18.08 -15.90 21.20
CA GLY A 282 18.67 -16.81 22.18
C GLY A 282 19.04 -18.18 21.61
N LEU A 283 18.22 -18.73 20.70
CA LEU A 283 18.53 -20.00 20.01
C LEU A 283 19.80 -19.93 19.14
N PHE A 284 20.16 -18.74 18.65
CA PHE A 284 21.36 -18.50 17.86
C PHE A 284 22.52 -17.88 18.66
N GLY A 285 22.38 -17.75 19.98
CA GLY A 285 23.40 -17.11 20.83
C GLY A 285 23.53 -15.60 20.61
N LEU A 286 22.47 -14.95 20.11
CA LEU A 286 22.40 -13.51 19.88
C LEU A 286 21.61 -12.83 21.00
N GLU A 287 21.97 -11.60 21.36
CA GLU A 287 21.18 -10.81 22.32
C GLU A 287 19.83 -10.38 21.73
N LYS A 288 19.85 -9.95 20.46
CA LYS A 288 18.67 -9.50 19.72
C LYS A 288 18.97 -9.50 18.23
N ILE A 289 17.96 -9.80 17.41
CA ILE A 289 18.03 -9.56 15.96
C ILE A 289 17.58 -8.11 15.69
N ALA A 290 18.48 -7.29 15.16
CA ALA A 290 18.17 -5.93 14.72
C ALA A 290 17.18 -5.97 13.53
N ASP A 291 16.25 -5.02 13.50
CA ASP A 291 15.24 -4.89 12.43
C ASP A 291 14.52 -6.20 12.09
N PHE A 292 14.16 -6.96 13.13
CA PHE A 292 13.61 -8.31 13.02
C PHE A 292 12.40 -8.44 12.07
N ASP A 293 11.54 -7.42 12.01
CA ASP A 293 10.41 -7.39 11.07
C ASP A 293 10.85 -7.46 9.60
N SER A 294 11.98 -6.84 9.25
CA SER A 294 12.58 -6.89 7.91
C SER A 294 13.16 -8.27 7.62
N VAL A 295 13.73 -8.93 8.62
CA VAL A 295 14.22 -10.32 8.51
C VAL A 295 13.08 -11.29 8.26
N ILE A 296 11.95 -11.13 8.96
CA ILE A 296 10.72 -11.91 8.72
C ILE A 296 10.25 -11.71 7.27
N ALA A 297 10.19 -10.46 6.81
CA ALA A 297 9.74 -10.13 5.46
C ALA A 297 10.62 -10.75 4.36
N MET A 298 11.95 -10.65 4.52
CA MET A 298 12.91 -11.26 3.60
C MET A 298 12.83 -12.78 3.60
N THR A 299 12.64 -13.38 4.77
CA THR A 299 12.41 -14.83 4.89
C THR A 299 11.15 -15.23 4.12
N ALA A 300 10.07 -14.47 4.26
CA ALA A 300 8.83 -14.72 3.52
C ALA A 300 9.02 -14.61 1.99
N ALA A 301 9.77 -13.60 1.52
CA ALA A 301 10.10 -13.43 0.10
C ALA A 301 10.87 -14.64 -0.46
N ILE A 302 11.82 -15.17 0.32
CA ILE A 302 12.56 -16.37 -0.04
C ILE A 302 11.60 -17.58 -0.10
N LEU A 303 10.77 -17.77 0.92
CA LEU A 303 9.85 -18.92 0.99
C LEU A 303 8.85 -18.93 -0.19
N VAL A 304 8.26 -17.79 -0.56
CA VAL A 304 7.31 -17.76 -1.70
C VAL A 304 7.99 -18.15 -3.02
N CYS A 305 9.27 -17.83 -3.20
CA CYS A 305 10.05 -18.23 -4.37
C CYS A 305 10.48 -19.70 -4.31
N VAL A 306 11.00 -20.16 -3.16
CA VAL A 306 11.48 -21.54 -2.95
C VAL A 306 10.34 -22.54 -3.13
N PHE A 307 9.14 -22.24 -2.60
CA PHE A 307 7.96 -23.08 -2.78
C PHE A 307 7.27 -22.89 -4.16
N ASN A 308 7.87 -22.10 -5.07
CA ASN A 308 7.36 -21.82 -6.41
C ASN A 308 5.90 -21.33 -6.39
N VAL A 309 5.56 -20.57 -5.35
CA VAL A 309 4.26 -19.91 -5.20
C VAL A 309 4.19 -18.73 -6.15
N VAL A 310 5.30 -18.00 -6.29
CA VAL A 310 5.46 -16.91 -7.25
C VAL A 310 6.83 -17.01 -7.92
N SER A 311 6.93 -16.61 -9.20
CA SER A 311 8.22 -16.49 -9.89
C SER A 311 8.91 -15.19 -9.51
N TRP A 312 10.24 -15.17 -9.61
CA TRP A 312 11.03 -13.95 -9.41
C TRP A 312 10.79 -12.89 -10.52
N LYS A 313 10.48 -13.34 -11.74
CA LYS A 313 10.06 -12.47 -12.84
C LYS A 313 8.66 -11.96 -12.59
#